data_AF-C3JCH2-F1
#
_entry.id   AF-C3JCH2-F1
#
_cell.length_a   1.000
_cell.length_b   1.000
_cell.length_c   1.000
_cell.angle_alpha   90.00
_cell.angle_beta   90.00
_cell.angle_gamma   90.00
#
_symmetry.space_group_name_H-M   'P 1'
#
loop_
_entity.id
_entity.type
_entity.pdbx_description
1 polymer ?
#
loop_
_entity_poly.entity_id
_entity_poly.type
_entity_poly.pdbx_seq_one_letter_code
_entity_poly.pdbx_strand_id
1 'polypeptide(L)'
;MTKKEMDVRLLGTWTILEPNDTEVHPKEKTITFHPDGSCIGFHYPGGKRLFYTEDNSRLFIFVYGSGLKLSNWTYERFYKIVGDKLFIWGAKEDMIADRYETAMSYSKTLK
;
A
#
# COMPACT_ATOMS: atom_id res chain seq x y z
N MET A 1 -1.26 6.49 -24.10
CA MET A 1 -1.37 6.22 -22.65
C MET A 1 -0.26 6.99 -21.96
N THR A 2 -0.61 7.96 -21.13
CA THR A 2 0.35 8.59 -20.21
C THR A 2 0.89 7.53 -19.27
N LYS A 3 2.21 7.50 -19.10
CA LYS A 3 2.88 6.58 -18.17
C LYS A 3 2.39 6.93 -16.77
N LYS A 4 1.71 5.99 -16.09
CA LYS A 4 1.29 6.19 -14.69
C LYS A 4 2.55 6.38 -13.85
N GLU A 5 2.54 7.37 -12.96
CA GLU A 5 3.69 7.70 -12.13
C GLU A 5 3.91 6.60 -11.07
N MET A 6 5.16 6.44 -10.66
CA MET A 6 5.58 5.48 -9.64
C MET A 6 6.62 6.14 -8.74
N ASP A 7 6.23 6.41 -7.50
CA ASP A 7 7.14 6.93 -6.49
C ASP A 7 8.17 5.86 -6.11
N VAL A 8 9.40 6.05 -6.59
CA VAL A 8 10.52 5.12 -6.38
C VAL A 8 10.88 4.94 -4.90
N ARG A 9 10.46 5.86 -4.01
CA ARG A 9 10.73 5.76 -2.56
C ARG A 9 9.98 4.61 -1.92
N LEU A 10 8.83 4.22 -2.48
CA LEU A 10 8.04 3.07 -2.03
C LEU A 10 8.71 1.73 -2.35
N LEU A 11 9.64 1.68 -3.33
CA LEU A 11 10.26 0.43 -3.74
C LEU A 11 10.98 -0.26 -2.57
N GLY A 12 10.80 -1.59 -2.52
CA GLY A 12 11.32 -2.45 -1.47
C GLY A 12 10.23 -3.10 -0.64
N THR A 13 10.66 -3.78 0.42
CA THR A 13 9.80 -4.46 1.38
C THR A 13 9.62 -3.59 2.62
N TRP A 14 8.38 -3.54 3.10
CA TRP A 14 7.99 -2.86 4.32
C TRP A 14 7.29 -3.85 5.24
N THR A 15 7.71 -3.90 6.50
CA THR A 15 7.15 -4.78 7.52
C THR A 15 6.31 -3.96 8.47
N ILE A 16 5.14 -4.45 8.85
CA ILE A 16 4.24 -3.71 9.73
C ILE A 16 4.92 -3.44 11.07
N LEU A 17 4.83 -2.20 11.54
CA LEU A 17 5.09 -1.82 12.91
C LEU A 17 3.80 -2.15 13.66
N GLU A 18 3.81 -3.21 14.48
CA GLU A 18 2.60 -3.74 15.10
C GLU A 18 1.68 -2.63 15.64
N PRO A 19 0.39 -2.61 15.28
CA PRO A 19 -0.56 -1.79 15.99
C PRO A 19 -0.80 -2.41 17.37
N ASN A 20 -0.84 -1.54 18.38
CA ASN A 20 -1.40 -1.91 19.69
C ASN A 20 -2.80 -2.53 19.46
N ASP A 21 -3.00 -3.76 19.91
CA ASP A 21 -4.30 -4.44 20.13
C ASP A 21 -5.20 -4.81 18.93
N THR A 22 -4.76 -4.73 17.67
CA THR A 22 -5.56 -5.24 16.53
C THR A 22 -4.88 -6.38 15.79
N GLU A 23 -5.57 -7.51 15.67
CA GLU A 23 -5.10 -8.67 14.91
C GLU A 23 -5.01 -8.30 13.42
N VAL A 24 -3.81 -7.95 12.96
CA VAL A 24 -3.55 -7.60 11.57
C VAL A 24 -3.58 -8.87 10.72
N HIS A 25 -4.33 -8.82 9.61
CA HIS A 25 -4.40 -9.94 8.68
C HIS A 25 -2.99 -10.31 8.17
N PRO A 26 -2.60 -11.61 8.10
CA PRO A 26 -1.23 -12.00 7.75
C PRO A 26 -0.69 -11.41 6.44
N LYS A 27 -1.57 -11.20 5.44
CA LYS A 27 -1.21 -10.57 4.16
C LYS A 27 -0.85 -9.08 4.26
N GLU A 28 -1.12 -8.44 5.38
CA GLU A 28 -0.83 -7.02 5.59
C GLU A 28 0.38 -6.81 6.50
N LYS A 29 0.95 -7.88 7.06
CA LYS A 29 2.18 -7.82 7.87
C LYS A 29 3.40 -7.40 7.07
N THR A 30 3.39 -7.64 5.76
CA THR A 30 4.47 -7.26 4.88
C THR A 30 3.89 -6.83 3.54
N ILE A 31 4.35 -5.68 3.05
CA ILE A 31 4.05 -5.20 1.71
C ILE A 31 5.35 -5.02 0.93
N THR A 32 5.36 -5.40 -0.33
CA THR A 32 6.53 -5.23 -1.21
C THR A 32 6.11 -4.52 -2.48
N PHE A 33 6.84 -3.49 -2.86
CA PHE A 33 6.67 -2.76 -4.11
C PHE A 33 7.86 -3.05 -5.03
N HIS A 34 7.59 -3.53 -6.23
CA HIS A 34 8.60 -3.92 -7.20
C HIS A 34 8.78 -2.87 -8.32
N PRO A 35 9.99 -2.75 -8.92
CA PRO A 35 10.25 -1.79 -10.00
C PRO A 35 9.43 -2.00 -11.27
N ASP A 36 8.86 -3.19 -11.47
CA ASP A 36 7.98 -3.51 -12.59
C ASP A 36 6.51 -3.07 -12.35
N GLY A 37 6.25 -2.39 -11.22
CA GLY A 37 4.93 -1.94 -10.82
C GLY A 37 4.09 -3.03 -10.15
N SER A 38 4.59 -4.25 -9.97
CA SER A 38 3.89 -5.27 -9.18
C SER A 38 4.03 -5.04 -7.68
N CYS A 39 3.06 -5.51 -6.90
CA CYS A 39 3.15 -5.46 -5.44
C CYS A 39 2.57 -6.70 -4.76
N ILE A 40 3.08 -6.97 -3.56
CA ILE A 40 2.65 -8.06 -2.67
C ILE A 40 2.12 -7.45 -1.37
N GLY A 41 1.18 -8.15 -0.74
CA GLY A 41 0.51 -7.76 0.48
C GLY A 41 -0.90 -7.24 0.23
N PHE A 42 -1.45 -6.48 1.19
CA PHE A 42 -2.84 -5.98 1.23
C PHE A 42 -3.89 -7.10 1.33
N HIS A 43 -4.86 -6.98 2.23
CA HIS A 43 -5.95 -7.96 2.35
C HIS A 43 -7.09 -7.70 1.35
N TYR A 44 -6.76 -7.55 0.06
CA TYR A 44 -7.76 -7.41 -1.01
C TYR A 44 -8.08 -8.76 -1.66
N PRO A 45 -9.36 -9.03 -1.97
CA PRO A 45 -9.74 -10.20 -2.77
C PRO A 45 -9.19 -10.09 -4.20
N GLY A 46 -8.79 -11.22 -4.79
CA GLY A 46 -8.26 -11.28 -6.15
C GLY A 46 -6.82 -11.77 -6.25
N GLY A 47 -6.29 -11.71 -7.47
CA GLY A 47 -5.02 -12.29 -7.88
C GLY A 47 -3.85 -11.31 -7.85
N LYS A 48 -3.14 -11.21 -8.98
CA LYS A 48 -1.98 -10.33 -9.15
C LYS A 48 -2.36 -8.88 -8.86
N ARG A 49 -1.42 -8.11 -8.30
CA ARG A 49 -1.60 -6.70 -7.97
C ARG A 49 -0.55 -5.85 -8.66
N LEU A 50 -0.96 -4.67 -9.10
CA LEU A 50 -0.10 -3.61 -9.58
C LEU A 50 -0.31 -2.37 -8.72
N PHE A 51 0.71 -1.54 -8.59
CA PHE A 51 0.60 -0.23 -7.95
C PHE A 51 1.03 0.89 -8.88
N TYR A 52 0.49 2.07 -8.61
CA TYR A 52 0.94 3.34 -9.17
C TYR A 52 0.60 4.45 -8.19
N THR A 53 1.25 5.59 -8.36
CA THR A 53 1.08 6.74 -7.45
C THR A 53 0.75 8.01 -8.21
N GLU A 54 0.14 8.96 -7.53
CA GLU A 54 -0.07 10.33 -8.01
C GLU A 54 0.27 11.31 -6.88
N ASP A 55 0.75 12.50 -7.25
CA ASP A 55 1.00 13.63 -6.34
C ASP A 55 1.90 13.32 -5.14
N ASN A 56 2.74 12.28 -5.23
CA ASN A 56 3.61 11.78 -4.15
C ASN A 56 2.87 11.46 -2.83
N SER A 57 1.56 11.23 -2.87
CA SER A 57 0.75 10.94 -1.68
C SER A 57 -0.44 10.02 -1.93
N ARG A 58 -0.84 9.80 -3.18
CA ARG A 58 -1.94 8.90 -3.55
C ARG A 58 -1.35 7.58 -4.05
N LEU A 59 -1.83 6.48 -3.50
CA LEU A 59 -1.43 5.12 -3.84
C LEU A 59 -2.64 4.38 -4.39
N PHE A 60 -2.51 3.85 -5.60
CA PHE A 60 -3.55 3.02 -6.20
C PHE A 60 -3.06 1.59 -6.30
N ILE A 61 -3.86 0.65 -5.81
CA ILE A 61 -3.62 -0.79 -5.91
C ILE A 61 -4.65 -1.39 -6.87
N PHE A 62 -4.21 -1.71 -8.09
CA PHE A 62 -5.02 -2.43 -9.06
C PHE A 62 -4.90 -3.93 -8.80
N VAL A 63 -6.03 -4.60 -8.59
CA VAL A 63 -6.11 -6.04 -8.35
C VAL A 63 -6.81 -6.71 -9.52
N TYR A 64 -6.12 -7.66 -10.15
CA TYR A 64 -6.74 -8.51 -11.15
C TYR A 64 -7.75 -9.44 -10.47
N GLY A 65 -8.94 -9.55 -11.06
CA GLY A 65 -9.92 -10.55 -10.66
C GLY A 65 -9.34 -11.96 -10.75
N SER A 66 -9.71 -12.84 -9.81
CA SER A 66 -9.32 -14.25 -9.83
C SER A 66 -10.56 -15.16 -9.89
N GLY A 67 -10.66 -15.98 -10.94
CA GLY A 67 -11.77 -16.92 -11.14
C GLY A 67 -12.98 -16.32 -11.85
N LEU A 68 -14.05 -17.12 -12.00
CA LEU A 68 -15.24 -16.80 -12.80
C LEU A 68 -16.08 -15.61 -12.29
N LYS A 69 -15.85 -15.11 -11.06
CA LYS A 69 -16.75 -14.16 -10.38
C LYS A 69 -16.10 -12.87 -9.88
N LEU A 70 -14.78 -12.71 -9.95
CA LEU A 70 -14.12 -11.50 -9.46
C LEU A 70 -13.75 -10.60 -10.63
N SER A 71 -14.29 -9.39 -10.66
CA SER A 71 -13.87 -8.33 -11.58
C SER A 71 -12.57 -7.70 -11.10
N ASN A 72 -11.90 -6.99 -12.01
CA ASN A 72 -10.77 -6.15 -11.63
C ASN A 72 -11.24 -5.00 -10.75
N TRP A 73 -10.45 -4.62 -9.76
CA TRP A 73 -10.76 -3.49 -8.88
C TRP A 73 -9.53 -2.63 -8.64
N THR A 74 -9.73 -1.33 -8.43
CA THR A 74 -8.67 -0.42 -7.98
C THR A 74 -9.01 0.11 -6.60
N TYR A 75 -8.13 -0.13 -5.64
CA TYR A 75 -8.22 0.45 -4.30
C TYR A 75 -7.36 1.71 -4.24
N GLU A 76 -7.95 2.81 -3.78
CA GLU A 76 -7.22 4.03 -3.49
C GLU A 76 -6.82 4.07 -2.01
N ARG A 77 -5.59 4.53 -1.75
CA ARG A 77 -5.02 4.76 -0.43
C ARG A 77 -4.21 6.05 -0.46
N PHE A 78 -3.91 6.56 0.72
CA PHE A 78 -3.08 7.74 0.91
C PHE A 78 -1.86 7.36 1.72
N TYR A 79 -0.70 7.94 1.43
CA TYR A 79 0.53 7.56 2.12
C TYR A 79 1.45 8.74 2.41
N LYS A 80 2.28 8.56 3.43
CA LYS A 80 3.42 9.42 3.76
C LYS A 80 4.61 8.55 4.10
N ILE A 81 5.80 9.00 3.68
CA ILE A 81 7.09 8.41 4.06
C ILE A 81 7.79 9.42 4.98
N VAL A 82 8.11 9.01 6.20
CA VAL A 82 8.83 9.82 7.18
C VAL A 82 10.03 9.02 7.68
N GLY A 83 11.23 9.40 7.22
CA GLY A 83 12.44 8.63 7.49
C GLY A 83 12.36 7.22 6.88
N ASP A 84 12.47 6.20 7.72
CA ASP A 84 12.38 4.78 7.37
C ASP A 84 10.98 4.20 7.54
N LYS A 85 9.97 5.04 7.83
CA LYS A 85 8.59 4.63 8.05
C LYS A 85 7.69 4.97 6.88
N LEU A 86 6.78 4.05 6.58
CA LEU A 86 5.69 4.22 5.63
C LEU A 86 4.37 4.15 6.39
N PHE A 87 3.55 5.18 6.24
CA PHE A 87 2.20 5.24 6.78
C PHE A 87 1.20 5.19 5.63
N ILE A 88 0.18 4.34 5.74
CA ILE A 88 -0.86 4.19 4.73
C ILE A 88 -2.23 4.37 5.39
N TRP A 89 -3.02 5.31 4.87
CA TRP A 89 -4.38 5.63 5.30
C TRP A 89 -5.42 5.19 4.28
N GLY A 90 -6.62 4.89 4.79
CA GLY A 90 -7.82 4.69 3.98
C GLY A 90 -8.41 5.99 3.44
N ALA A 91 -8.27 7.10 4.16
CA ALA A 91 -8.85 8.40 3.83
C ALA A 91 -7.79 9.50 3.71
N LYS A 92 -8.05 10.49 2.85
CA LYS A 92 -7.15 11.62 2.59
C LYS A 92 -7.07 12.55 3.80
N GLU A 93 -8.20 12.75 4.45
CA GLU A 93 -8.38 13.65 5.58
C GLU A 93 -7.52 13.22 6.76
N ASP A 94 -7.45 11.91 7.02
CA ASP A 94 -6.62 11.35 8.09
C ASP A 94 -5.12 11.52 7.81
N MET A 95 -4.70 11.35 6.55
CA MET A 95 -3.33 11.64 6.12
C MET A 95 -2.99 13.13 6.28
N ILE A 96 -3.89 14.03 5.87
CA ILE A 96 -3.68 15.48 5.99
C ILE A 96 -3.57 15.89 7.46
N ALA A 97 -4.40 15.31 8.32
CA ALA A 97 -4.42 15.60 9.76
C ALA A 97 -3.35 14.85 10.55
N ASP A 98 -2.49 14.04 9.91
CA ASP A 98 -1.46 13.22 10.55
C ASP A 98 -2.01 12.32 11.67
N ARG A 99 -3.19 11.74 11.45
CA ARG A 99 -3.83 10.78 12.37
C ARG A 99 -3.16 9.41 12.28
N TYR A 100 -1.94 9.31 12.79
CA TYR A 100 -1.12 8.10 12.74
C TYR A 100 -1.78 6.88 13.38
N GLU A 101 -2.66 7.09 14.36
CA GLU A 101 -3.46 6.04 15.01
C GLU A 101 -4.44 5.33 14.06
N THR A 102 -4.78 5.95 12.94
CA THR A 102 -5.63 5.36 11.88
C THR A 102 -4.83 4.78 10.71
N ALA A 103 -3.51 5.00 10.71
CA ALA A 103 -2.62 4.55 9.64
C ALA A 103 -2.17 3.10 9.88
N MET A 104 -2.07 2.33 8.82
CA MET A 104 -1.18 1.17 8.83
C MET A 104 0.26 1.67 8.76
N SER A 105 1.03 1.35 9.79
CA SER A 105 2.42 1.81 9.94
C SER A 105 3.38 0.70 9.59
N TYR A 106 4.40 1.00 8.80
CA TYR A 106 5.41 0.03 8.39
C TYR A 106 6.82 0.62 8.54
N SER A 107 7.80 -0.24 8.79
CA SER A 107 9.22 0.10 8.68
C SER A 107 9.82 -0.54 7.43
N LYS A 108 10.77 0.15 6.82
CA LYS A 108 11.51 -0.41 5.68
C LYS A 108 12.36 -1.57 6.17
N THR A 109 12.20 -2.75 5.56
CA THR A 109 13.07 -3.88 5.85
C THR A 109 14.46 -3.57 5.30
N LEU A 110 15.41 -3.30 6.19
CA LEU A 110 16.82 -3.25 5.82
C LEU A 110 17.30 -4.68 5.55
N LYS A 111 17.89 -4.90 4.37
CA LYS A 111 18.67 -6.10 4.08
C LYS A 111 20.09 -5.92 4.60
#